data_AF-A0A072VJ04-F1
#
_entry.id   AF-A0A072VJ04-F1
#
_cell.length_a   1.000
_cell.length_b   1.000
_cell.length_c   1.000
_cell.angle_alpha   90.00
_cell.angle_beta   90.00
_cell.angle_gamma   90.00
#
_symmetry.space_group_name_H-M   'P 1'
#
loop_
_entity.id
_entity.type
_entity.pdbx_description
1 polymer ?
#
loop_
_entity_poly.entity_id
_entity_poly.type
_entity_poly.pdbx_seq_one_letter_code
_entity_poly.pdbx_strand_id
1 'polypeptide(L)'
;MDPNALSKAFMEHYYTTFDTNRPNLAAALYHCQRQIMGSQNIVAKLTSFPFQQCHHSITTVDCQPSGADGGMLVFVSGNLQLADEQHGQQIMFLFLLNLLFMNPFSREELKMR
;
A
#
# COMPACT_ATOMS: atom_id res chain seq x y z
N MET A 1 4.45 -9.23 -17.44
CA MET A 1 4.91 -8.32 -16.37
C MET A 1 5.07 -9.17 -15.12
N ASP A 2 6.24 -9.16 -14.48
CA ASP A 2 6.46 -9.91 -13.25
C ASP A 2 5.61 -9.35 -12.09
N PRO A 3 4.73 -10.16 -11.47
CA PRO A 3 3.86 -9.72 -10.36
C PRO A 3 4.63 -9.13 -9.18
N ASN A 4 5.82 -9.68 -8.92
CA ASN A 4 6.73 -9.20 -7.87
C ASN A 4 7.27 -7.80 -8.20
N ALA A 5 7.70 -7.56 -9.43
CA ALA A 5 8.19 -6.25 -9.86
C ALA A 5 7.08 -5.18 -9.80
N LEU A 6 5.87 -5.54 -10.23
CA LEU A 6 4.70 -4.65 -10.14
C LEU A 6 4.34 -4.32 -8.68
N SER A 7 4.37 -5.33 -7.81
CA SER A 7 4.07 -5.16 -6.39
C SER A 7 5.10 -4.27 -5.68
N LYS A 8 6.39 -4.45 -5.98
CA LYS A 8 7.46 -3.60 -5.45
C LYS A 8 7.33 -2.15 -5.93
N ALA A 9 7.08 -1.94 -7.22
CA ALA A 9 6.85 -0.60 -7.77
C ALA A 9 5.63 0.09 -7.13
N PHE A 10 4.56 -0.67 -6.88
CA PHE A 10 3.40 -0.15 -6.14
C PHE A 10 3.76 0.26 -4.72
N MET A 11 4.51 -0.57 -3.98
CA MET A 11 4.93 -0.24 -2.61
C MET A 11 5.83 0.99 -2.56
N GLU A 12 6.79 1.11 -3.47
CA GLU A 12 7.67 2.29 -3.56
C GLU A 12 6.86 3.57 -3.81
N HIS A 13 5.90 3.52 -4.74
CA HIS A 13 5.00 4.62 -5.01
C HIS A 13 4.10 4.95 -3.81
N TYR A 14 3.58 3.93 -3.13
CA TYR A 14 2.73 4.05 -1.94
C TYR A 14 3.45 4.81 -0.82
N TYR A 15 4.65 4.38 -0.43
CA TYR A 15 5.40 4.99 0.67
C TYR A 15 5.94 6.38 0.31
N THR A 16 6.40 6.58 -0.94
CA THR A 16 6.83 7.90 -1.42
C THR A 16 5.67 8.90 -1.37
N THR A 17 4.48 8.49 -1.83
CA THR A 17 3.27 9.32 -1.77
C THR A 17 2.82 9.54 -0.33
N PHE A 18 3.07 8.58 0.56
CA PHE A 18 2.74 8.70 1.99
C PHE A 18 3.57 9.77 2.69
N ASP A 19 4.84 9.85 2.37
CA ASP A 19 5.74 10.82 2.99
C ASP A 19 5.56 12.23 2.41
N THR A 20 5.24 12.33 1.11
CA THR A 20 5.19 13.61 0.38
C THR A 20 3.78 14.20 0.23
N ASN A 21 2.75 13.37 0.05
CA ASN A 21 1.41 13.81 -0.29
C ASN A 21 0.32 12.80 0.13
N ARG A 22 0.12 12.62 1.45
CA ARG A 22 -0.90 11.71 2.03
C ARG A 22 -2.30 11.83 1.45
N PRO A 23 -2.83 13.04 1.11
CA PRO A 23 -4.14 13.14 0.48
C PRO A 23 -4.28 12.37 -0.84
N ASN A 24 -3.18 12.23 -1.60
CA ASN A 24 -3.19 11.56 -2.91
C ASN A 24 -3.21 10.02 -2.80
N LEU A 25 -2.96 9.46 -1.61
CA LEU A 25 -3.12 8.02 -1.35
C LEU A 25 -4.56 7.53 -1.44
N ALA A 26 -5.55 8.43 -1.40
CA ALA A 26 -6.95 8.08 -1.57
C ALA A 26 -7.21 7.27 -2.85
N ALA A 27 -6.53 7.63 -3.95
CA ALA A 27 -6.69 6.98 -5.24
C ALA A 27 -6.07 5.58 -5.27
N ALA A 28 -4.92 5.39 -4.61
CA ALA A 28 -4.24 4.10 -4.52
C ALA A 28 -4.93 3.11 -3.55
N LEU A 29 -5.60 3.63 -2.52
CA LEU A 29 -6.27 2.86 -1.47
C LEU A 29 -7.76 2.58 -1.73
N TYR A 30 -8.28 2.95 -2.90
CA TYR A 30 -9.70 2.93 -3.23
C TYR A 30 -10.38 1.54 -3.07
N HIS A 31 -9.60 0.46 -3.05
CA HIS A 31 -10.11 -0.92 -2.99
C HIS A 31 -9.73 -1.70 -1.73
N CYS A 32 -9.29 -1.05 -0.64
CA CYS A 32 -8.96 -1.74 0.60
C CYS A 32 -10.23 -2.24 1.31
N GLN A 33 -10.46 -3.55 1.34
CA GLN A 33 -11.74 -4.13 1.77
C GLN A 33 -11.85 -4.52 3.24
N ARG A 34 -10.86 -4.32 4.13
CA ARG A 34 -11.03 -4.74 5.54
C ARG A 34 -10.51 -3.73 6.57
N GLN A 35 -11.42 -3.39 7.48
CA GLN A 35 -11.37 -2.56 8.69
C GLN A 35 -11.50 -1.03 8.56
N ILE A 36 -11.14 -0.40 7.45
CA ILE A 36 -11.47 1.02 7.21
C ILE A 36 -12.10 1.15 5.83
N MET A 37 -13.44 1.22 5.78
CA MET A 37 -14.17 1.26 4.52
C MET A 37 -13.99 2.60 3.80
N GLY A 38 -13.45 2.56 2.58
CA GLY A 38 -13.40 3.71 1.67
C GLY A 38 -12.13 4.55 1.83
N SER A 39 -11.58 4.95 0.69
CA SER A 39 -10.37 5.80 0.58
C SER A 39 -10.42 7.02 1.51
N GLN A 40 -11.59 7.63 1.67
CA GLN A 40 -11.79 8.78 2.55
C GLN A 40 -11.57 8.45 4.04
N ASN A 41 -12.04 7.30 4.52
CA ASN A 41 -11.85 6.93 5.93
C ASN A 41 -10.41 6.50 6.21
N ILE A 42 -9.74 5.88 5.23
CA ILE A 42 -8.33 5.54 5.34
C ILE A 42 -7.50 6.81 5.39
N VAL A 43 -7.71 7.74 4.45
CA VAL A 43 -7.05 9.04 4.47
C VAL A 43 -7.35 9.79 5.77
N ALA A 44 -8.61 9.80 6.24
CA ALA A 44 -8.97 10.42 7.51
C ALA A 44 -8.20 9.83 8.69
N LYS A 45 -8.00 8.51 8.72
CA LYS A 45 -7.18 7.85 9.75
C LYS A 45 -5.70 8.20 9.60
N LEU A 46 -5.17 8.20 8.37
CA LEU A 46 -3.79 8.59 8.07
C LEU A 46 -3.50 10.07 8.38
N THR A 47 -4.50 10.96 8.25
CA THR A 47 -4.41 12.37 8.63
C THR A 47 -4.71 12.61 10.10
N SER A 48 -5.35 11.66 10.79
CA SER A 48 -5.63 11.76 12.24
C SER A 48 -4.41 11.49 13.10
N PHE A 49 -3.33 10.97 12.50
CA PHE A 49 -2.08 10.79 13.22
C PHE A 49 -1.51 12.15 13.63
N PRO A 50 -1.05 12.31 14.88
CA PRO A 50 -0.61 13.62 15.42
C PRO A 50 0.72 14.12 14.84
N PHE A 51 1.25 13.49 13.79
CA PHE A 51 2.53 13.84 13.19
C PHE A 51 2.35 14.48 11.80
N GLN A 52 2.94 15.67 11.62
CA GLN A 52 2.88 16.41 10.35
C GLN A 52 3.75 15.76 9.28
N GLN A 53 4.95 15.30 9.63
CA GLN A 53 5.91 14.75 8.68
C GLN A 53 6.50 13.45 9.22
N CYS A 54 6.50 12.43 8.37
CA CYS A 54 7.13 11.14 8.64
C CYS A 54 7.94 10.71 7.42
N HIS A 55 8.90 9.84 7.65
CA HIS A 55 9.69 9.21 6.61
C HIS A 55 9.67 7.69 6.79
N HIS A 56 9.30 6.97 5.74
CA HIS A 56 9.31 5.52 5.71
C HIS A 56 10.60 5.03 5.05
N SER A 57 11.50 4.45 5.84
CA SER A 57 12.67 3.73 5.35
C SER A 57 12.33 2.26 5.22
N ILE A 58 12.01 1.81 4.00
CA ILE A 58 11.66 0.41 3.74
C ILE A 58 12.93 -0.44 3.67
N THR A 59 13.00 -1.49 4.50
CA THR A 59 14.17 -2.38 4.60
C THR A 59 13.97 -3.63 3.76
N THR A 60 12.78 -4.26 3.82
CA THR A 60 12.48 -5.46 3.05
C THR A 60 11.08 -5.41 2.46
N VAL A 61 10.97 -5.93 1.23
CA VAL A 61 9.69 -6.16 0.54
C VAL A 61 9.72 -7.59 0.00
N ASP A 62 8.94 -8.47 0.61
CA ASP A 62 8.75 -9.85 0.16
C ASP A 62 7.36 -10.02 -0.46
N CYS A 63 7.30 -10.65 -1.63
CA CYS A 63 6.05 -10.84 -2.37
C CYS A 63 5.79 -12.34 -2.55
N GLN A 64 4.68 -12.81 -1.96
CA GLN A 64 4.25 -14.20 -1.97
C GLN A 64 2.93 -14.31 -2.74
N PRO A 65 2.78 -15.28 -3.66
CA PRO A 65 1.48 -15.52 -4.30
C PRO A 65 0.46 -15.95 -3.25
N SER A 66 -0.68 -15.26 -3.17
CA SER A 66 -1.69 -15.52 -2.12
C SER A 66 -2.49 -16.81 -2.35
N GLY A 67 -2.35 -17.44 -3.51
CA GLY A 67 -3.09 -18.63 -3.93
C GLY A 67 -4.56 -18.39 -4.29
N ALA A 68 -5.16 -17.27 -3.87
CA ALA A 68 -6.53 -16.87 -4.20
C ALA A 68 -6.55 -15.91 -5.41
N ASP A 69 -7.28 -16.26 -6.47
CA ASP A 69 -7.74 -15.39 -7.58
C ASP A 69 -6.75 -14.31 -8.09
N GLY A 70 -5.46 -14.64 -8.21
CA GLY A 70 -4.44 -13.70 -8.70
C GLY A 70 -4.06 -12.59 -7.71
N GLY A 71 -4.27 -12.78 -6.41
CA GLY A 71 -3.77 -11.90 -5.36
C GLY A 71 -2.29 -12.15 -5.02
N MET A 72 -1.58 -11.09 -4.64
CA MET A 72 -0.21 -11.09 -4.13
C MET A 72 -0.22 -10.62 -2.68
N LEU A 73 0.35 -11.42 -1.78
CA LEU A 73 0.68 -11.01 -0.43
C LEU A 73 2.02 -10.30 -0.45
N VAL A 74 2.08 -9.10 0.11
CA VAL A 74 3.30 -8.31 0.17
C VAL A 74 3.60 -7.96 1.61
N PHE A 75 4.70 -8.51 2.10
CA PHE A 75 5.24 -8.23 3.42
C PHE A 75 6.24 -7.10 3.29
N VAL A 76 5.96 -6.01 3.99
CA VAL A 76 6.85 -4.86 4.04
C VAL A 76 7.34 -4.70 5.47
N SER A 77 8.66 -4.64 5.65
CA SER A 77 9.27 -4.24 6.91
C SER A 77 10.17 -3.04 6.70
N GLY A 78 10.21 -2.16 7.69
CA GLY A 78 10.98 -0.94 7.61
C GLY A 78 11.00 -0.18 8.92
N ASN A 79 11.48 1.05 8.85
CA ASN A 79 11.46 1.99 9.96
C ASN A 79 10.62 3.22 9.57
N LEU A 80 9.77 3.65 10.48
CA LEU A 80 9.05 4.92 10.43
C LEU A 80 9.79 5.92 11.31
N GLN A 81 10.28 7.01 10.73
CA GLN A 81 10.87 8.10 11.48
C GLN A 81 9.95 9.32 11.42
N LEU A 82 9.60 9.87 12.58
CA LEU A 82 8.88 11.14 12.66
C LEU A 82 9.90 12.29 12.67
N ALA A 83 9.54 13.43 12.08
CA ALA A 83 10.46 14.57 12.01
C ALA A 83 10.91 15.10 13.39
N ASP A 84 10.09 14.89 14.42
CA ASP A 84 10.37 15.30 15.80
C ASP A 84 11.13 14.23 16.63
N GLU A 85 11.29 13.02 16.09
CA GLU A 85 11.94 11.90 16.79
C GLU A 85 13.30 11.53 16.21
N GLN A 86 14.29 11.41 17.08
CA GLN A 86 15.65 10.98 16.70
C GLN A 86 15.74 9.48 16.39
N HIS A 87 14.78 8.69 16.87
CA HIS A 87 14.77 7.23 16.69
C HIS A 87 13.61 6.82 15.78
N GLY A 88 13.91 6.03 14.75
CA GLY A 88 12.88 5.41 13.93
C GLY A 88 12.24 4.23 14.65
N GLN A 89 10.92 4.08 14.52
CA GLN A 89 10.17 2.93 15.01
C GLN A 89 10.13 1.84 13.95
N GLN A 90 10.37 0.59 14.33
CA GLN A 90 10.21 -0.53 13.41
C GLN A 90 8.73 -0.74 13.07
N ILE A 91 8.44 -0.86 11.79
CA ILE A 91 7.11 -1.11 11.25
C ILE A 91 7.09 -2.39 10.43
N MET A 92 5.97 -3.11 10.50
CA MET A 92 5.69 -4.27 9.68
C MET A 92 4.26 -4.20 9.18
N PHE A 93 4.08 -4.31 7.88
CA PHE A 93 2.78 -4.27 7.23
C PHE A 93 2.63 -5.44 6.27
N LEU A 94 1.43 -6.01 6.27
CA LEU A 94 1.00 -7.02 5.30
C LEU A 94 -0.05 -6.41 4.39
N PHE A 95 0.23 -6.41 3.09
CA PHE A 95 -0.69 -5.98 2.07
C PHE A 95 -1.18 -7.17 1.27
N LEU A 96 -2.49 -7.22 1.00
CA LEU A 96 -3.05 -8.11 -0.01
C LEU A 96 -3.36 -7.28 -1.26
N LEU A 97 -2.49 -7.38 -2.25
CA LEU A 97 -2.64 -6.73 -3.55
C LEU A 97 -3.43 -7.64 -4.48
N ASN A 98 -4.52 -7.12 -5.05
CA ASN A 98 -5.33 -7.87 -5.98
C ASN A 98 -4.97 -7.43 -7.41
N LEU A 99 -4.13 -8.23 -8.10
CA LEU A 99 -3.53 -7.83 -9.38
C LEU A 99 -4.56 -7.65 -10.49
N LEU A 100 -5.75 -8.27 -10.37
CA LEU A 100 -6.88 -8.09 -11.28
C LEU A 100 -7.37 -6.63 -11.33
N PHE A 101 -7.21 -5.86 -10.24
CA PHE A 101 -7.58 -4.44 -10.19
C PHE A 101 -6.45 -3.50 -10.61
N MET A 102 -5.22 -4.03 -10.76
CA MET A 102 -4.05 -3.25 -11.18
C MET A 102 -3.82 -3.30 -12.69
N ASN A 103 -4.49 -4.21 -13.40
CA ASN A 103 -4.39 -4.34 -14.84
C ASN A 103 -5.64 -3.75 -15.52
N PRO A 104 -5.54 -2.66 -16.29
CA PRO A 104 -6.72 -2.05 -16.93
C PRO A 104 -7.39 -3.00 -17.95
N PHE A 105 -6.68 -4.03 -18.42
CA PHE A 105 -7.15 -5.01 -19.41
C PHE A 105 -7.97 -6.18 -18.84
N SER A 106 -7.87 -6.50 -17.55
CA SER A 106 -8.54 -7.69 -16.99
C SER A 106 -10.03 -7.49 -16.67
N ARG A 107 -10.54 -6.26 -16.80
CA ARG A 107 -11.93 -5.91 -16.47
C ARG A 107 -12.94 -6.34 -17.55
N GLU A 108 -12.51 -6.53 -18.80
CA GLU A 108 -13.41 -6.95 -19.89
C GLU A 108 -13.70 -8.45 -19.89
N GLU A 109 -12.76 -9.29 -19.46
CA GLU A 109 -12.93 -10.75 -19.44
C GLU A 109 -13.85 -11.25 -18.31
N LEU A 110 -13.94 -10.52 -17.18
CA LEU A 110 -14.80 -10.91 -16.06
C LEU A 110 -16.27 -10.45 -16.22
N LYS A 111 -16.57 -9.62 -17.23
CA LYS A 111 -17.95 -9.25 -17.60
C LYS A 111 -18.58 -10.22 -18.61
N MET A 112 -17.81 -11.17 -19.15
CA MET A 112 -18.28 -12.16 -20.13
C MET A 112 -18.52 -13.56 -19.53
N ARG A 113 -18.57 -13.70 -18.20
CA ARG A 113 -18.97 -14.94 -17.52
C ARG A 113 -20.16 -14.72 -16.60
#